data_AF-A0A816KW10-F1
#
_entry.id   AF-A0A816KW10-F1
#
_cell.length_a   1.000
_cell.length_b   1.000
_cell.length_c   1.000
_cell.angle_alpha   90.00
_cell.angle_beta   90.00
_cell.angle_gamma   90.00
#
_symmetry.space_group_name_H-M   'P 1'
#
loop_
_entity.id
_entity.type
_entity.pdbx_description
1 polymer ?
#
loop_
_entity_poly.entity_id
_entity_poly.type
_entity_poly.pdbx_seq_one_letter_code
_entity_poly.pdbx_strand_id
1 'polypeptide(L)'
;IHHLVACTKSKSCSTQLRQSIPWVLWQIWKARNALVFEKIRMDPATILRKAEEESNIWFELKYPDARATTPSNSLGTITPSWKAPADDIVKCNIAASWSDTSRKSGASWIVRNSR
;
A
#
# COMPACT_ATOMS: atom_id res chain seq x y z
N ILE A 1 -6.05 -21.15 6.03
CA ILE A 1 -6.96 -20.03 6.38
C ILE A 1 -7.42 -20.09 7.84
N HIS A 2 -7.94 -21.23 8.34
CA HIS A 2 -8.38 -21.36 9.74
C HIS A 2 -7.32 -20.96 10.78
N HIS A 3 -6.06 -21.32 10.58
CA HIS A 3 -4.95 -20.91 11.46
C HIS A 3 -4.75 -19.38 11.49
N LEU A 4 -4.79 -18.70 10.34
CA LEU A 4 -4.66 -17.24 10.28
C LEU A 4 -5.81 -16.52 11.00
N VAL A 5 -7.04 -17.05 10.88
CA VAL A 5 -8.20 -16.53 11.60
C VAL A 5 -8.12 -16.82 13.10
N ALA A 6 -7.48 -17.90 13.53
CA ALA A 6 -7.19 -18.14 14.94
C ALA A 6 -6.14 -17.13 15.47
N CYS A 7 -5.14 -16.79 14.67
CA CYS A 7 -4.12 -15.79 15.02
C CYS A 7 -4.70 -14.37 15.23
N THR A 8 -5.81 -14.02 14.58
CA THR A 8 -6.47 -12.72 14.85
C THR A 8 -7.10 -12.66 16.23
N LYS A 9 -7.50 -13.80 16.80
CA LYS A 9 -8.19 -13.91 18.10
C LYS A 9 -7.23 -14.18 19.26
N SER A 10 -6.04 -14.73 18.99
CA SER A 10 -5.06 -15.08 20.02
C SER A 10 -4.27 -13.87 20.52
N LYS A 11 -4.28 -13.63 21.83
CA LYS A 11 -3.49 -12.57 22.52
C LYS A 11 -1.97 -12.81 22.46
N SER A 12 -1.53 -14.01 22.09
CA SER A 12 -0.11 -14.39 21.99
C SER A 12 0.54 -13.96 20.67
N CYS A 13 -0.26 -13.57 19.68
CA CYS A 13 0.23 -13.19 18.36
C CYS A 13 0.76 -11.74 18.38
N SER A 14 1.93 -11.49 17.78
CA SER A 14 2.48 -10.13 17.68
C SER A 14 1.50 -9.21 16.94
N THR A 15 1.43 -7.94 17.36
CA THR A 15 0.55 -6.94 16.75
C THR A 15 0.82 -6.82 15.25
N GLN A 16 2.10 -6.84 14.85
CA GLN A 16 2.52 -6.79 13.46
C GLN A 16 2.02 -7.98 12.65
N LEU A 17 2.11 -9.21 13.19
CA LEU A 17 1.58 -10.39 12.52
C LEU A 17 0.05 -10.33 12.39
N ARG A 18 -0.63 -9.81 13.41
CA ARG A 18 -2.10 -9.63 13.33
C ARG A 18 -2.49 -8.62 12.26
N GLN A 19 -1.74 -7.52 12.17
CA GLN A 19 -1.94 -6.45 11.20
C GLN A 19 -1.67 -6.91 9.77
N SER A 20 -0.72 -7.83 9.55
CA SER A 20 -0.40 -8.31 8.20
C SER A 20 -1.36 -9.39 7.66
N ILE A 21 -2.21 -10.01 8.49
CA ILE A 21 -3.12 -11.11 8.08
C ILE A 21 -3.99 -10.78 6.85
N PRO A 22 -4.64 -9.60 6.73
CA PRO A 22 -5.38 -9.25 5.51
C PRO A 22 -4.50 -9.26 4.26
N TRP A 23 -3.26 -8.76 4.36
CA TRP A 23 -2.29 -8.76 3.27
C TRP A 23 -1.79 -10.16 2.94
N VAL A 24 -1.60 -11.03 3.94
CA VAL A 24 -1.24 -12.44 3.71
C VAL A 24 -2.34 -13.14 2.90
N LEU A 25 -3.61 -12.94 3.26
CA LEU A 25 -4.74 -13.51 2.51
C LEU A 25 -4.79 -12.98 1.07
N TRP A 26 -4.56 -11.68 0.89
CA TRP A 26 -4.51 -11.03 -0.42
C TRP A 26 -3.36 -11.56 -1.29
N GLN A 27 -2.15 -11.67 -0.75
CA GLN A 27 -0.99 -12.18 -1.47
C GLN A 27 -1.13 -13.67 -1.82
N ILE A 28 -1.74 -14.48 -0.94
CA ILE A 28 -2.09 -15.87 -1.26
C ILE A 28 -3.08 -15.92 -2.42
N TRP A 29 -4.11 -15.07 -2.42
CA TRP A 29 -5.05 -15.01 -3.53
C TRP A 29 -4.37 -14.62 -4.84
N LYS A 30 -3.50 -13.60 -4.85
CA LYS A 30 -2.71 -13.20 -6.02
C LYS A 30 -1.81 -14.34 -6.52
N ALA A 31 -1.09 -15.00 -5.61
CA ALA A 31 -0.21 -16.12 -5.96
C ALA A 31 -0.99 -17.30 -6.56
N ARG A 32 -2.18 -17.62 -6.04
CA ARG A 32 -3.05 -18.66 -6.59
C ARG A 32 -3.54 -18.30 -7.99
N ASN A 33 -3.92 -17.04 -8.22
CA ASN A 33 -4.33 -16.60 -9.55
C ASN A 33 -3.19 -16.62 -10.56
N ALA A 34 -2.01 -16.11 -10.18
CA ALA A 34 -0.81 -16.18 -11.03
C ALA A 34 -0.45 -17.63 -11.39
N LEU A 35 -0.60 -18.57 -10.45
CA LEU A 35 -0.39 -19.99 -10.74
C LEU A 35 -1.40 -20.53 -11.76
N VAL A 36 -2.67 -20.17 -11.65
CA VAL A 36 -3.73 -20.70 -12.52
C VAL A 36 -3.61 -20.11 -13.93
N PHE A 37 -3.50 -18.79 -14.03
CA PHE A 37 -3.59 -18.03 -15.28
C PHE A 37 -2.24 -17.83 -15.97
N GLU A 38 -1.16 -17.61 -15.21
CA GLU A 38 0.17 -17.28 -15.74
C GLU A 38 1.16 -18.45 -15.60
N LYS A 39 0.76 -19.54 -14.92
CA LYS A 39 1.62 -20.69 -14.58
C LYS A 39 2.85 -20.32 -13.74
N ILE A 40 2.81 -19.18 -13.07
CA ILE A 40 3.89 -18.71 -12.20
C ILE A 40 3.71 -19.27 -10.80
N ARG A 41 4.74 -19.94 -10.28
CA ARG A 41 4.81 -20.36 -8.87
C ARG A 41 5.61 -19.33 -8.09
N MET A 42 4.94 -18.63 -7.19
CA MET A 42 5.59 -17.72 -6.27
C MET A 42 6.09 -18.48 -5.04
N ASP A 43 7.30 -18.15 -4.61
CA ASP A 43 7.89 -18.67 -3.37
C ASP A 43 7.09 -18.20 -2.13
N PRO A 44 6.72 -19.10 -1.20
CA PRO A 44 5.97 -18.75 0.00
C PRO A 44 6.63 -17.68 0.88
N ALA A 45 7.97 -17.69 1.01
CA ALA A 45 8.65 -16.66 1.80
C ALA A 45 8.53 -15.28 1.14
N THR A 46 8.58 -15.24 -0.19
CA THR A 46 8.35 -14.02 -0.97
C THR A 46 6.91 -13.51 -0.81
N ILE A 47 5.91 -14.39 -0.78
CA ILE A 47 4.51 -14.03 -0.53
C ILE A 47 4.36 -13.39 0.86
N LEU A 48 4.96 -14.00 1.90
CA LEU A 48 4.90 -13.50 3.26
C LEU A 48 5.60 -12.14 3.40
N ARG A 49 6.82 -12.02 2.87
CA ARG A 49 7.58 -10.76 2.89
C ARG A 49 6.81 -9.62 2.24
N LYS A 50 6.21 -9.86 1.07
CA LYS A 50 5.36 -8.85 0.40
C LYS A 50 4.17 -8.44 1.25
N ALA A 51 3.53 -9.40 1.92
CA ALA A 51 2.41 -9.09 2.80
C ALA A 51 2.83 -8.22 3.99
N GLU A 52 3.98 -8.52 4.60
CA GLU A 52 4.54 -7.73 5.70
C GLU A 52 4.91 -6.31 5.25
N GLU A 53 5.66 -6.18 4.15
CA GLU A 53 6.06 -4.89 3.56
C GLU A 53 4.85 -4.01 3.24
N GLU A 54 3.86 -4.53 2.50
CA GLU A 54 2.67 -3.78 2.13
C GLU A 54 1.82 -3.39 3.36
N SER A 55 1.73 -4.29 4.36
CA SER A 55 1.01 -3.99 5.59
C SER A 55 1.70 -2.89 6.39
N ASN A 56 3.03 -2.95 6.53
CA ASN A 56 3.81 -1.94 7.24
C ASN A 56 3.67 -0.56 6.57
N ILE A 57 3.83 -0.49 5.26
CA ILE A 57 3.68 0.77 4.49
C ILE A 57 2.28 1.36 4.72
N TRP A 58 1.24 0.54 4.67
CA TRP A 58 -0.12 1.01 4.89
C TRP A 58 -0.34 1.56 6.30
N PHE A 59 0.17 0.87 7.33
CA PHE A 59 0.04 1.33 8.71
C PHE A 59 0.87 2.59 8.98
N GLU A 60 2.07 2.71 8.41
CA GLU A 60 2.90 3.92 8.48
C GLU A 60 2.20 5.14 7.90
N LEU A 61 1.57 5.00 6.74
CA LEU A 61 0.83 6.08 6.09
C LEU A 61 -0.46 6.44 6.82
N LYS A 62 -1.14 5.46 7.41
CA LYS A 62 -2.46 5.65 8.03
C LYS A 62 -2.37 6.13 9.48
N TYR A 63 -1.30 5.80 10.18
CA TYR A 63 -1.08 6.16 11.58
C TYR A 63 0.32 6.76 11.78
N PRO A 64 0.61 7.92 11.18
CA PRO A 64 1.92 8.56 11.27
C PRO A 64 2.34 8.85 12.74
N ASP A 65 1.36 9.11 13.60
CA ASP A 65 1.58 9.42 15.03
C ASP A 65 1.87 8.18 15.90
N ALA A 66 1.60 6.96 15.43
CA ALA A 66 1.80 5.74 16.23
C ALA A 66 3.29 5.43 16.51
N ARG A 67 4.21 6.09 15.80
CA ARG A 67 5.66 6.04 16.04
C ARG A 67 6.20 7.26 16.79
N ALA A 68 5.36 8.24 17.13
CA ALA A 68 5.77 9.46 17.79
C ALA A 68 5.92 9.27 19.32
N THR A 69 6.91 8.46 19.73
CA THR A 69 7.49 8.56 21.09
C THR A 69 8.81 9.35 21.07
N THR A 70 9.06 10.09 20.00
CA THR A 70 10.11 11.11 19.96
C THR A 70 9.39 12.47 19.91
N PRO A 71 9.74 13.45 20.77
CA PRO A 71 9.14 14.77 20.71
C PRO A 71 9.64 15.47 19.45
N SER A 72 9.00 15.17 18.32
CA SER A 72 9.17 15.99 17.13
C SER A 72 8.37 17.24 17.37
N ASN A 73 9.09 18.35 17.60
CA ASN A 73 8.58 19.70 17.55
C ASN A 73 7.49 19.80 16.46
N SER A 74 6.37 20.40 16.83
CA SER A 74 5.28 20.76 15.94
C SER A 74 5.80 21.62 14.79
N LEU A 75 6.24 20.97 13.70
CA LEU A 75 6.43 21.64 12.43
C LEU A 75 5.05 21.67 11.78
N GLY A 76 4.53 22.89 11.60
CA GLY A 76 3.15 23.16 11.20
C GLY A 76 2.71 22.34 9.99
N THR A 77 1.40 22.11 9.92
CA THR A 77 0.69 21.48 8.80
C THR A 77 1.29 21.89 7.46
N ILE A 78 2.20 21.07 6.94
CA ILE A 78 2.72 21.26 5.59
C ILE A 78 1.59 20.84 4.68
N THR A 79 0.76 21.79 4.26
CA THR A 79 0.00 21.61 3.04
C THR A 79 1.03 21.33 1.94
N PRO A 80 1.00 20.16 1.28
CA PRO A 80 1.95 19.87 0.22
C PRO A 80 1.67 20.81 -0.94
N SER A 81 2.35 21.96 -0.94
CA SER A 81 2.34 22.88 -2.06
C SER A 81 3.12 22.24 -3.21
N TRP A 82 2.65 22.48 -4.42
CA TRP A 82 3.32 21.99 -5.61
C TRP A 82 4.75 22.54 -5.66
N LYS A 83 5.72 21.66 -5.93
CA LYS A 83 7.11 22.02 -6.21
C LYS A 83 7.47 21.56 -7.62
N ALA A 84 8.17 22.42 -8.35
CA ALA A 84 8.73 22.09 -9.65
C ALA A 84 9.74 20.92 -9.51
N PRO A 85 9.76 19.97 -10.46
CA PRO A 85 10.79 18.94 -10.52
C PRO A 85 12.16 19.54 -10.93
N ALA A 86 13.24 18.77 -10.76
CA ALA A 86 14.57 19.15 -11.23
C ALA A 86 14.61 19.28 -12.76
N ASP A 87 15.58 20.03 -13.30
CA ASP A 87 15.66 20.39 -14.73
C ASP A 87 15.73 19.19 -15.70
N ASP A 88 16.10 18.02 -15.22
CA ASP A 88 16.22 16.76 -15.95
C ASP A 88 15.08 15.76 -15.68
N ILE A 89 14.12 16.12 -14.81
CA ILE A 89 13.01 15.26 -14.40
C ILE A 89 11.68 15.90 -14.78
N VAL A 90 10.77 15.10 -15.34
CA VAL A 90 9.37 15.50 -15.50
C VAL A 90 8.51 14.84 -14.42
N LYS A 91 7.62 15.62 -13.82
CA LYS A 91 6.61 15.10 -12.89
C LYS A 91 5.34 14.79 -13.66
N CYS A 92 4.97 13.52 -13.70
CA CYS A 92 3.68 13.08 -14.25
C CYS A 92 2.69 12.79 -13.11
N ASN A 93 1.63 13.58 -13.03
CA ASN A 93 0.51 13.33 -12.13
C ASN A 93 -0.58 12.62 -12.92
N ILE A 94 -0.97 11.42 -12.50
CA ILE A 94 -1.99 10.59 -13.16
C ILE A 94 -3.24 10.56 -12.28
N ALA A 95 -4.42 10.70 -12.89
CA ALA A 95 -5.70 10.52 -12.25
C ALA A 95 -6.59 9.59 -13.08
N ALA A 96 -7.50 8.90 -12.39
CA ALA A 96 -8.51 8.05 -13.02
C ALA A 96 -9.86 8.30 -12.36
N SER A 97 -10.93 8.22 -13.16
CA SER A 97 -12.29 8.33 -12.70
C SER A 97 -13.14 7.19 -13.29
N TRP A 98 -14.10 6.74 -12.50
CA TRP A 98 -15.11 5.77 -12.92
C TRP A 98 -16.48 6.27 -12.48
N SER A 99 -17.46 6.13 -13.36
CA SER A 99 -18.87 6.38 -13.06
C SER A 99 -19.65 5.09 -13.29
N ASP A 100 -20.18 4.54 -12.20
CA ASP A 100 -21.01 3.33 -12.26
C ASP A 100 -22.33 3.58 -13.00
N THR A 101 -22.94 4.74 -12.76
CA THR A 101 -24.22 5.15 -13.37
C THR A 101 -24.14 5.32 -14.88
N SER A 102 -23.05 5.88 -15.38
CA SER A 102 -22.85 6.07 -16.83
C SER A 102 -22.04 4.95 -17.49
N ARG A 103 -21.54 3.97 -16.71
CA ARG A 103 -20.64 2.88 -17.16
C ARG A 103 -19.39 3.40 -17.89
N LYS A 104 -18.92 4.60 -17.52
CA LYS A 104 -17.77 5.25 -18.17
C LYS A 104 -16.57 5.28 -17.24
N SER A 105 -15.40 5.06 -17.82
CA SER A 105 -14.09 5.31 -17.24
C SER A 105 -13.41 6.48 -17.93
N GLY A 106 -12.66 7.27 -17.18
CA GLY A 106 -11.75 8.29 -17.69
C GLY A 106 -10.39 8.17 -17.03
N ALA A 107 -9.34 8.50 -17.78
CA ALA A 107 -8.00 8.70 -17.24
C ALA A 107 -7.49 10.06 -17.71
N SER A 108 -6.68 10.71 -16.88
CA SER A 108 -6.02 11.95 -17.23
C SER A 108 -4.60 11.97 -16.66
N TRP A 109 -3.73 12.73 -17.31
CA TRP A 109 -2.40 12.98 -16.81
C TRP A 109 -2.01 14.43 -17.09
N ILE A 110 -1.21 14.99 -16.20
CA ILE A 110 -0.52 16.26 -16.42
C ILE A 110 0.97 16.06 -16.19
N VAL A 111 1.75 16.41 -17.21
CA VAL A 111 3.21 16.37 -17.16
C VAL A 111 3.68 17.81 -16.97
N ARG A 112 4.54 18.01 -15.98
CA ARG A 112 5.17 19.30 -15.69
C ARG A 112 6.68 19.11 -15.64
N ASN A 113 7.42 20.02 -16.24
CA ASN A 113 8.87 20.13 -16.12
C ASN A 113 9.21 21.25 -15.13
N SER A 114 10.48 21.67 -15.10
CA SER A 114 11.00 22.70 -14.22
C SER A 114 10.61 24.15 -14.62
N ARG A 115 9.93 24.36 -15.76
CA ARG A 115 9.64 25.69 -16.34
C ARG A 115 8.15 25.96 -16.51
#